data_AF-A0A4W3HUG8-F1
#
_entry.id   AF-A0A4W3HUG8-F1
#
_cell.length_a   1.000
_cell.length_b   1.000
_cell.length_c   1.000
_cell.angle_alpha   90.00
_cell.angle_beta   90.00
_cell.angle_gamma   90.00
#
_symmetry.space_group_name_H-M   'P 1'
#
loop_
_entity.id
_entity.type
_entity.pdbx_description
1 polymer ?
#
loop_
_entity_poly.entity_id
_entity_poly.type
_entity_poly.pdbx_seq_one_letter_code
_entity_poly.pdbx_strand_id
1 'polypeptide(L)'
;MTDWENYRTMTHYNDALLLKLFAFEFANNYGPLFYIAFFRKNHKDFFNSIGLPALEDSCRETNTCMSELSLQILTLMIIKPFPKYLKDLIQPWLKNIFNRLKKPKEKSSLLLSGGTKLDNDIFKEYRKPDLGDFTLVEYTEKVIQYGFQMLFAISFPLGSLFFFITILCDIHMDAKCLLKVCKRPIAFMAQDIGHWFTILDMINQIAVVTNAVIIAFTTEFGKERPLSQQLAIILVFEHVVFLVKYLLATFIPDVPQDIKLAIRREEYQREKANETLSIYLRVP
;
A
#
# COMPACT_ATOMS: atom_id res chain seq x y z
N MET A 1 -13.34 -14.37 -11.39
CA MET A 1 -12.47 -14.25 -12.59
C MET A 1 -11.21 -15.08 -12.41
N THR A 2 -10.45 -14.89 -11.34
CA THR A 2 -9.19 -15.64 -11.10
C THR A 2 -9.40 -17.16 -10.98
N ASP A 3 -10.49 -17.60 -10.35
CA ASP A 3 -10.83 -19.04 -10.27
C ASP A 3 -11.08 -19.69 -11.62
N TRP A 4 -11.52 -18.90 -12.61
CA TRP A 4 -11.80 -19.40 -13.95
C TRP A 4 -10.52 -19.62 -14.77
N GLU A 5 -9.42 -18.97 -14.41
CA GLU A 5 -8.12 -19.06 -15.11
C GLU A 5 -7.32 -20.31 -14.71
N ASN A 6 -7.76 -21.05 -13.69
CA ASN A 6 -7.23 -22.36 -13.29
C ASN A 6 -5.70 -22.42 -13.16
N TYR A 7 -5.13 -21.59 -12.28
CA TYR A 7 -3.70 -21.58 -12.00
C TYR A 7 -3.21 -22.86 -11.32
N ARG A 8 -2.03 -23.32 -11.74
CA ARG A 8 -1.41 -24.56 -11.23
C ARG A 8 -0.87 -24.46 -9.80
N THR A 9 -0.36 -23.29 -9.41
CA THR A 9 0.20 -23.07 -8.06
C THR A 9 -0.51 -21.92 -7.35
N MET A 10 -0.54 -22.00 -6.02
CA MET A 10 -1.15 -20.95 -5.19
C MET A 10 -0.40 -19.61 -5.33
N THR A 11 0.90 -19.63 -5.60
CA THR A 11 1.70 -18.43 -5.85
C THR A 11 1.21 -17.69 -7.10
N HIS A 12 1.14 -18.38 -8.25
CA HIS A 12 0.64 -17.80 -9.50
C HIS A 12 -0.82 -17.35 -9.39
N TYR A 13 -1.65 -18.10 -8.67
CA TYR A 13 -3.03 -17.69 -8.37
C TYR A 13 -3.07 -16.37 -7.60
N ASN A 14 -2.33 -16.27 -6.50
CA ASN A 14 -2.29 -15.08 -5.64
C ASN A 14 -1.72 -13.87 -6.39
N ASP A 15 -0.68 -14.06 -7.19
CA ASP A 15 -0.07 -13.01 -8.00
C ASP A 15 -1.05 -12.43 -9.04
N ALA A 16 -1.78 -13.31 -9.73
CA ALA A 16 -2.78 -12.90 -10.71
C ALA A 16 -4.02 -12.28 -10.05
N LEU A 17 -4.42 -12.76 -8.87
CA LEU A 17 -5.48 -12.16 -8.06
C LEU A 17 -5.10 -10.73 -7.64
N LEU A 18 -3.87 -10.58 -7.15
CA LEU A 18 -3.31 -9.32 -6.68
C LEU A 18 -3.32 -8.26 -7.78
N LEU A 19 -2.84 -8.58 -8.98
CA LEU A 19 -2.82 -7.62 -10.10
C LEU A 19 -4.24 -7.15 -10.47
N LYS A 20 -5.21 -8.07 -10.52
CA LYS A 20 -6.61 -7.75 -10.86
C LYS A 20 -7.29 -6.90 -9.80
N LEU A 21 -7.12 -7.27 -8.52
CA LEU A 21 -7.66 -6.50 -7.40
C LEU A 21 -7.03 -5.11 -7.35
N PHE A 22 -5.72 -5.01 -7.52
CA PHE A 22 -5.03 -3.73 -7.57
C PHE A 22 -5.53 -2.86 -8.72
N ALA A 23 -5.69 -3.41 -9.94
CA ALA A 23 -6.21 -2.63 -11.07
C ALA A 23 -7.63 -2.09 -10.81
N PHE A 24 -8.49 -2.89 -10.17
CA PHE A 24 -9.83 -2.47 -9.77
C PHE A 24 -9.79 -1.35 -8.71
N GLU A 25 -9.01 -1.53 -7.64
CA GLU A 25 -8.82 -0.53 -6.60
C GLU A 25 -8.17 0.75 -7.15
N PHE A 26 -7.21 0.63 -8.06
CA PHE A 26 -6.57 1.75 -8.72
C PHE A 26 -7.61 2.59 -9.48
N ALA A 27 -8.44 1.96 -10.31
CA ALA A 27 -9.48 2.67 -11.06
C ALA A 27 -10.51 3.33 -10.12
N ASN A 28 -10.94 2.64 -9.07
CA ASN A 28 -11.95 3.15 -8.15
C ASN A 28 -11.43 4.34 -7.31
N ASN A 29 -10.18 4.28 -6.87
CA ASN A 29 -9.61 5.30 -5.97
C ASN A 29 -9.01 6.49 -6.71
N TYR A 30 -8.29 6.25 -7.81
CA TYR A 30 -7.65 7.32 -8.58
C TYR A 30 -8.51 7.86 -9.71
N GLY A 31 -9.52 7.12 -10.17
CA GLY A 31 -10.43 7.56 -11.24
C GLY A 31 -11.04 8.95 -10.99
N PRO A 32 -11.65 9.22 -9.82
CA PRO A 32 -12.15 10.55 -9.49
C PRO A 32 -11.04 11.63 -9.47
N LEU A 33 -9.85 11.31 -8.99
CA LEU A 33 -8.72 12.25 -8.93
C LEU A 33 -8.21 12.59 -10.35
N PHE A 34 -8.08 11.59 -11.22
CA PHE A 34 -7.72 11.79 -12.63
C PHE A 34 -8.79 12.61 -13.37
N TYR A 35 -10.07 12.36 -13.08
CA TYR A 35 -11.16 13.16 -13.62
C TYR A 35 -11.03 14.64 -13.22
N ILE A 36 -10.81 14.95 -11.94
CA ILE A 36 -10.62 16.33 -11.49
C ILE A 36 -9.35 16.95 -12.05
N ALA A 37 -8.24 16.22 -12.08
CA ALA A 37 -6.94 16.72 -12.52
C ALA A 37 -6.92 17.13 -14.00
N PHE A 38 -7.50 16.29 -14.87
CA PHE A 38 -7.31 16.38 -16.31
C PHE A 38 -8.58 16.63 -17.11
N PHE A 39 -9.69 15.97 -16.76
CA PHE A 39 -10.88 15.97 -17.59
C PHE A 39 -11.84 17.11 -17.27
N ARG A 40 -11.96 17.49 -15.99
CA ARG A 40 -12.92 18.49 -15.51
C ARG A 40 -12.73 19.89 -16.12
N LYS A 41 -11.51 20.24 -16.52
CA LYS A 41 -11.16 21.59 -17.04
C LYS A 41 -11.47 21.78 -18.54
N ASN A 42 -11.45 20.72 -19.34
CA ASN A 42 -11.33 20.81 -20.81
C ASN A 42 -12.63 20.46 -21.57
N HIS A 43 -13.79 20.49 -20.91
CA HIS A 43 -14.93 19.70 -21.36
C HIS A 43 -16.12 20.46 -21.99
N LYS A 44 -16.02 21.77 -22.20
CA LYS A 44 -17.08 22.51 -22.95
C LYS A 44 -17.29 21.88 -24.33
N ASP A 45 -16.22 21.52 -25.03
CA ASP A 45 -16.30 20.95 -26.38
C ASP A 45 -16.66 19.45 -26.39
N PHE A 46 -16.20 18.68 -25.39
CA PHE A 46 -16.50 17.25 -25.31
C PHE A 46 -17.96 16.98 -24.96
N PHE A 47 -18.52 17.65 -23.94
CA PHE A 47 -19.93 17.44 -23.57
C PHE A 47 -20.89 17.93 -24.68
N ASN A 48 -20.50 18.96 -25.43
CA ASN A 48 -21.20 19.37 -26.64
C ASN A 48 -21.18 18.27 -27.73
N SER A 49 -20.06 17.55 -27.89
CA SER A 49 -19.95 16.44 -28.84
C SER A 49 -20.72 15.18 -28.45
N ILE A 50 -20.97 14.95 -27.15
CA ILE A 50 -21.76 13.81 -26.65
C ILE A 50 -23.26 14.12 -26.59
N GLY A 51 -23.67 15.36 -26.90
CA GLY A 51 -25.07 15.77 -26.91
C GLY A 51 -25.63 16.10 -25.52
N LEU A 52 -24.77 16.47 -24.57
CA LEU A 52 -25.13 16.92 -23.21
C LEU A 52 -24.70 18.38 -22.98
N PRO A 53 -25.28 19.36 -23.70
CA PRO A 53 -24.83 20.76 -23.69
C PRO A 53 -25.11 21.52 -22.38
N ALA A 54 -25.95 20.99 -21.48
CA ALA A 54 -26.35 21.64 -20.23
C ALA A 54 -25.50 21.26 -19.01
N LEU A 55 -24.54 20.34 -19.15
CA LEU A 55 -23.69 19.89 -18.06
C LEU A 55 -22.36 20.66 -18.09
N GLU A 56 -22.30 21.77 -17.37
CA GLU A 56 -21.05 22.52 -17.15
C GLU A 56 -20.51 22.22 -15.75
N ASP A 57 -19.47 21.40 -15.68
CA ASP A 57 -18.77 21.08 -14.43
C ASP A 57 -17.43 21.85 -14.36
N SER A 58 -17.52 23.16 -14.11
CA SER A 58 -16.36 24.05 -13.96
C SER A 58 -15.97 24.25 -12.50
N CYS A 59 -14.67 24.25 -12.20
CA CYS A 59 -14.15 24.59 -10.87
C CYS A 59 -14.52 26.03 -10.50
N ARG A 60 -15.14 26.23 -9.33
CA ARG A 60 -15.71 27.53 -8.91
C ARG A 60 -14.64 28.47 -8.33
N GLU A 61 -14.75 29.73 -8.74
CA GLU A 61 -14.11 30.97 -8.24
C GLU A 61 -12.62 31.29 -8.56
N THR A 62 -11.70 30.35 -8.84
CA THR A 62 -10.28 30.75 -9.12
C THR A 62 -9.57 30.07 -10.30
N ASN A 63 -10.25 29.43 -11.25
CA ASN A 63 -9.59 28.78 -12.42
C ASN A 63 -8.57 27.66 -12.09
N THR A 64 -8.36 27.34 -10.81
CA THR A 64 -7.40 26.36 -10.29
C THR A 64 -8.14 25.20 -9.61
N CYS A 65 -8.30 24.07 -10.30
CA CYS A 65 -8.86 22.84 -9.73
C CYS A 65 -7.93 22.12 -8.73
N MET A 66 -6.77 22.72 -8.44
CA MET A 66 -5.74 22.15 -7.57
C MET A 66 -6.18 22.09 -6.10
N SER A 67 -6.93 23.08 -5.61
CA SER A 67 -7.44 23.10 -4.23
C SER A 67 -8.42 21.95 -3.97
N GLU A 68 -9.37 21.73 -4.87
CA GLU A 68 -10.32 20.63 -4.82
C GLU A 68 -9.62 19.26 -4.84
N LEU A 69 -8.63 19.11 -5.72
CA LEU A 69 -7.85 17.89 -5.80
C LEU A 69 -7.04 17.65 -4.51
N SER A 70 -6.43 18.70 -3.95
CA SER A 70 -5.71 18.60 -2.68
C SER A 70 -6.63 18.21 -1.51
N LEU A 71 -7.85 18.76 -1.48
CA LEU A 71 -8.86 18.44 -0.47
C LEU A 71 -9.34 17.00 -0.62
N GLN A 72 -9.56 16.52 -1.85
CA GLN A 72 -9.96 15.15 -2.09
C GLN A 72 -8.86 14.16 -1.68
N ILE A 73 -7.60 14.45 -1.97
CA ILE A 73 -6.46 13.62 -1.54
C ILE A 73 -6.39 13.58 0.00
N LEU A 74 -6.44 14.73 0.66
CA LEU A 74 -6.43 14.82 2.12
C LEU A 74 -7.59 14.01 2.73
N THR A 75 -8.78 14.14 2.14
CA THR A 75 -9.97 13.41 2.57
C THR A 75 -9.78 11.91 2.43
N LEU A 76 -9.26 11.43 1.29
CA LEU A 76 -8.99 10.00 1.07
C LEU A 76 -7.90 9.47 2.01
N MET A 77 -6.86 10.25 2.29
CA MET A 77 -5.77 9.86 3.21
C MET A 77 -6.24 9.72 4.66
N ILE A 78 -7.23 10.49 5.10
CA ILE A 78 -7.78 10.42 6.46
C ILE A 78 -8.89 9.38 6.55
N ILE A 79 -9.82 9.39 5.58
CA ILE A 79 -11.03 8.56 5.65
C ILE A 79 -10.72 7.09 5.37
N LYS A 80 -9.81 6.75 4.44
CA LYS A 80 -9.56 5.34 4.12
C LYS A 80 -9.03 4.50 5.29
N PRO A 81 -8.03 4.97 6.06
CA PRO A 81 -7.55 4.22 7.23
C PRO A 81 -8.53 4.24 8.41
N PHE A 82 -9.51 5.15 8.40
CA PHE A 82 -10.38 5.41 9.54
C PHE A 82 -11.20 4.19 10.03
N PRO A 83 -11.81 3.35 9.18
CA PRO A 83 -12.56 2.17 9.62
C PRO A 83 -11.70 1.20 10.42
N LYS A 84 -10.42 1.05 10.06
CA LYS A 84 -9.46 0.20 10.78
C LYS A 84 -9.15 0.78 12.16
N TYR A 85 -8.84 2.07 12.22
CA TYR A 85 -8.64 2.76 13.51
C TYR A 85 -9.87 2.68 14.41
N LEU A 86 -11.06 2.89 13.85
CA LEU A 86 -12.32 2.76 14.58
C LEU A 86 -12.52 1.35 15.12
N LYS A 87 -12.36 0.31 14.28
CA LYS A 87 -12.51 -1.07 14.71
C LYS A 87 -11.61 -1.37 15.89
N ASP A 88 -10.34 -1.01 15.81
CA ASP A 88 -9.36 -1.38 16.84
C ASP A 88 -9.45 -0.53 18.11
N LEU A 89 -9.92 0.72 18.01
CA LEU A 89 -10.18 1.58 19.17
C LEU A 89 -11.49 1.20 19.88
N ILE A 90 -12.54 0.93 19.11
CA ILE A 90 -13.90 0.73 19.63
C ILE A 90 -14.11 -0.72 20.08
N GLN A 91 -13.53 -1.72 19.40
CA GLN A 91 -13.69 -3.13 19.76
C GLN A 91 -13.36 -3.44 21.25
N PRO A 92 -12.23 -2.99 21.84
CA PRO A 92 -11.96 -3.24 23.25
C PRO A 92 -12.93 -2.52 24.18
N TRP A 93 -13.37 -1.32 23.80
CA TRP A 93 -14.33 -0.52 24.58
C TRP A 93 -15.73 -1.14 24.59
N LEU A 94 -16.25 -1.51 23.40
CA LEU A 94 -17.53 -2.21 23.24
C LEU A 94 -17.55 -3.52 24.02
N LYS A 95 -16.48 -4.34 23.91
CA LYS A 95 -16.40 -5.61 24.63
C LYS A 95 -16.41 -5.41 26.14
N ASN A 96 -15.72 -4.39 26.64
CA ASN A 96 -15.75 -4.04 28.07
C ASN A 96 -17.15 -3.59 28.52
N ILE A 97 -17.87 -2.81 27.72
CA ILE A 97 -19.23 -2.36 28.03
C ILE A 97 -20.22 -3.50 27.99
N PHE A 98 -20.22 -4.31 26.94
CA PHE A 98 -21.08 -5.48 26.84
C PHE A 98 -20.82 -6.46 27.99
N ASN A 99 -19.56 -6.69 28.37
CA ASN A 99 -19.24 -7.55 29.51
C ASN A 99 -19.70 -6.97 30.87
N ARG A 100 -19.75 -5.64 31.02
CA ARG A 100 -20.33 -4.98 32.20
C ARG A 100 -21.85 -5.09 32.24
N LEU A 101 -22.50 -4.95 31.09
CA LEU A 101 -23.96 -5.05 30.92
C LEU A 101 -24.48 -6.50 31.02
N LYS A 102 -23.71 -7.47 30.52
CA LYS A 102 -24.10 -8.89 30.51
C LYS A 102 -23.92 -9.61 31.84
N LYS A 103 -23.37 -9.00 32.91
CA LYS A 103 -23.19 -9.68 34.21
C LYS A 103 -24.53 -10.26 34.68
N PRO A 104 -24.77 -11.58 34.59
CA PRO A 104 -25.82 -12.18 35.37
C PRO A 104 -25.25 -12.28 36.79
N LYS A 105 -25.99 -11.79 37.79
CA LYS A 105 -25.79 -12.35 39.13
C LYS A 105 -26.08 -13.85 39.01
N GLU A 106 -25.15 -14.68 39.49
CA GLU A 106 -25.34 -16.11 39.80
C GLU A 106 -24.90 -17.18 38.77
N LYS A 107 -23.79 -17.87 39.13
CA LYS A 107 -23.48 -19.33 39.09
C LYS A 107 -21.97 -19.47 39.28
N SER A 108 -21.36 -19.73 40.45
CA SER A 108 -21.66 -20.72 41.49
C SER A 108 -22.18 -22.04 40.91
N SER A 109 -21.33 -23.07 40.98
CA SER A 109 -21.69 -24.50 40.88
C SER A 109 -22.39 -24.97 39.59
N LEU A 110 -21.67 -25.10 38.47
CA LEU A 110 -21.77 -26.26 37.57
C LEU A 110 -20.73 -26.15 36.44
N LEU A 111 -19.60 -26.82 36.58
CA LEU A 111 -19.01 -27.70 35.56
C LEU A 111 -17.64 -28.16 36.06
N LEU A 112 -17.56 -29.46 36.30
CA LEU A 112 -16.31 -30.19 36.42
C LEU A 112 -15.43 -29.90 35.21
N SER A 113 -14.26 -29.32 35.45
CA SER A 113 -13.01 -29.80 34.89
C SER A 113 -11.88 -29.06 35.57
N GLY A 114 -10.91 -29.81 36.09
CA GLY A 114 -9.60 -29.29 36.45
C GLY A 114 -8.88 -28.81 35.19
N GLY A 115 -9.41 -27.77 34.54
CA GLY A 115 -8.80 -27.12 33.41
C GLY A 115 -7.58 -26.37 33.92
N THR A 116 -6.42 -26.80 33.47
CA THR A 116 -5.16 -26.13 33.76
C THR A 116 -5.20 -24.71 33.19
N LYS A 117 -4.31 -23.82 33.66
CA LYS A 117 -4.17 -22.47 33.07
C LYS A 117 -4.02 -22.51 31.54
N LEU A 118 -3.41 -23.58 31.03
CA LEU A 118 -3.24 -23.87 29.60
C LEU A 118 -4.56 -24.01 28.85
N ASP A 119 -5.54 -24.72 29.41
CA ASP A 119 -6.85 -24.93 28.75
C ASP A 119 -7.56 -23.59 28.54
N ASN A 120 -7.51 -22.72 29.55
CA ASN A 120 -8.08 -21.36 29.47
C ASN A 120 -7.38 -20.50 28.41
N ASP A 121 -6.06 -20.62 28.25
CA ASP A 121 -5.29 -19.89 27.23
C ASP A 121 -5.61 -20.39 25.82
N ILE A 122 -5.77 -21.71 25.63
CA ILE A 122 -6.19 -22.30 24.35
C ILE A 122 -7.59 -21.83 23.96
N PHE A 123 -8.57 -21.84 24.88
CA PHE A 123 -9.91 -21.32 24.61
C PHE A 123 -9.94 -19.82 24.32
N LYS A 124 -8.98 -19.06 24.85
CA LYS A 124 -8.82 -17.64 24.54
C LYS A 124 -8.29 -17.43 23.13
N GLU A 125 -7.33 -18.25 22.70
CA GLU A 125 -6.78 -18.22 21.34
C GLU A 125 -7.80 -18.66 20.29
N TYR A 126 -8.56 -19.73 20.57
CA TYR A 126 -9.58 -20.25 19.65
C TYR A 126 -10.69 -19.23 19.35
N ARG A 127 -10.99 -18.33 20.31
CA ARG A 127 -12.01 -17.26 20.14
C ARG A 127 -11.53 -16.06 19.33
N LYS A 128 -10.25 -15.98 18.95
CA LYS A 128 -9.76 -14.89 18.11
C LYS A 128 -10.19 -15.09 16.65
N PRO A 129 -10.51 -14.02 15.91
CA PRO A 129 -10.77 -14.10 14.48
C PRO A 129 -9.55 -14.61 13.73
N ASP A 130 -9.78 -15.38 12.66
CA ASP A 130 -8.74 -15.78 11.72
C ASP A 130 -8.20 -14.57 10.97
N LEU A 131 -6.91 -14.62 10.63
CA LEU A 131 -6.22 -13.50 10.01
C LEU A 131 -6.60 -13.32 8.52
N GLY A 132 -7.02 -14.39 7.83
CA GLY A 132 -7.37 -14.35 6.40
C GLY A 132 -6.20 -13.92 5.50
N ASP A 133 -6.51 -13.36 4.33
CA ASP A 133 -5.52 -12.76 3.40
C ASP A 133 -5.10 -11.36 3.86
N PHE A 134 -4.69 -11.25 5.13
CA PHE A 134 -4.29 -10.00 5.76
C PHE A 134 -3.19 -9.30 4.98
N THR A 135 -2.16 -10.03 4.55
CA THR A 135 -1.05 -9.43 3.79
C THR A 135 -1.54 -8.74 2.53
N LEU A 136 -2.40 -9.38 1.75
CA LEU A 136 -2.92 -8.82 0.49
C LEU A 136 -3.70 -7.52 0.75
N VAL A 137 -4.63 -7.53 1.70
CA VAL A 137 -5.45 -6.35 2.01
C VAL A 137 -4.60 -5.21 2.57
N GLU A 138 -3.71 -5.52 3.51
CA GLU A 138 -2.82 -4.54 4.14
C GLU A 138 -1.86 -3.91 3.13
N TYR A 139 -1.19 -4.72 2.31
CA TYR A 139 -0.32 -4.19 1.26
C TYR A 139 -1.11 -3.37 0.24
N THR A 140 -2.30 -3.81 -0.17
CA THR A 140 -3.16 -3.04 -1.10
C THR A 140 -3.45 -1.65 -0.53
N GLU A 141 -3.87 -1.58 0.72
CA GLU A 141 -4.16 -0.31 1.39
C GLU A 141 -2.93 0.61 1.43
N LYS A 142 -1.75 0.08 1.81
CA LYS A 142 -0.53 0.89 1.90
C LYS A 142 -0.01 1.33 0.54
N VAL A 143 -0.07 0.46 -0.47
CA VAL A 143 0.36 0.77 -1.83
C VAL A 143 -0.56 1.82 -2.47
N ILE A 144 -1.88 1.74 -2.23
CA ILE A 144 -2.81 2.78 -2.69
C ILE A 144 -2.53 4.11 -1.99
N GLN A 145 -2.26 4.09 -0.69
CA GLN A 145 -1.92 5.32 0.04
C GLN A 145 -0.60 5.94 -0.44
N TYR A 146 0.41 5.10 -0.69
CA TYR A 146 1.68 5.51 -1.31
C TYR A 146 1.45 6.14 -2.69
N GLY A 147 0.58 5.55 -3.51
CA GLY A 147 0.27 6.10 -4.84
C GLY A 147 -0.40 7.47 -4.78
N PHE A 148 -1.22 7.79 -3.77
CA PHE A 148 -1.74 9.16 -3.61
C PHE A 148 -0.59 10.17 -3.42
N GLN A 149 0.43 9.80 -2.65
CA GLN A 149 1.59 10.66 -2.42
C GLN A 149 2.46 10.80 -3.67
N MET A 150 2.67 9.72 -4.43
CA MET A 150 3.55 9.75 -5.60
C MET A 150 2.87 10.38 -6.82
N LEU A 151 1.64 9.98 -7.16
CA LEU A 151 0.94 10.44 -8.37
C LEU A 151 0.55 11.93 -8.31
N PHE A 152 0.28 12.45 -7.10
CA PHE A 152 -0.24 13.81 -6.89
C PHE A 152 0.61 14.65 -5.93
N ALA A 153 1.92 14.38 -5.89
CA ALA A 153 2.86 15.01 -4.96
C ALA A 153 2.82 16.54 -5.01
N ILE A 154 2.74 17.11 -6.21
CA ILE A 154 2.77 18.57 -6.40
C ILE A 154 1.49 19.26 -5.91
N SER A 155 0.37 18.53 -5.89
CA SER A 155 -0.92 19.09 -5.53
C SER A 155 -1.09 19.26 -4.03
N PHE A 156 -0.48 18.38 -3.24
CA PHE A 156 -0.53 18.46 -1.78
C PHE A 156 0.84 18.15 -1.14
N PRO A 157 1.73 19.16 -1.02
CA PRO A 157 3.06 18.98 -0.45
C PRO A 157 3.06 18.51 1.01
N LEU A 158 2.06 18.94 1.80
CA LEU A 158 1.90 18.50 3.19
C LEU A 158 1.47 17.03 3.31
N GLY A 159 1.10 16.37 2.20
CA GLY A 159 0.70 14.97 2.15
C GLY A 159 1.74 14.03 2.74
N SER A 160 3.02 14.29 2.50
CA SER A 160 4.10 13.46 3.03
C SER A 160 4.11 13.43 4.56
N LEU A 161 3.77 14.53 5.22
CA LEU A 161 3.68 14.60 6.68
C LEU A 161 2.49 13.79 7.21
N PHE A 162 1.33 13.92 6.57
CA PHE A 162 0.16 13.12 6.94
C PHE A 162 0.40 11.63 6.72
N PHE A 163 1.01 11.25 5.60
CA PHE A 163 1.38 9.87 5.29
C PHE A 163 2.32 9.28 6.33
N PHE A 164 3.32 10.05 6.77
CA PHE A 164 4.23 9.62 7.82
C PHE A 164 3.49 9.34 9.14
N ILE A 165 2.57 10.22 9.55
CA ILE A 165 1.78 10.03 10.77
C ILE A 165 0.89 8.78 10.65
N THR A 166 0.23 8.57 9.51
CA THR A 166 -0.63 7.38 9.32
C THR A 166 0.18 6.09 9.34
N ILE A 167 1.38 6.07 8.74
CA ILE A 167 2.27 4.91 8.81
C ILE A 167 2.66 4.59 10.27
N LEU A 168 3.02 5.61 11.06
CA LEU A 168 3.39 5.39 12.47
C LEU A 168 2.23 4.84 13.30
N CYS A 169 1.02 5.37 13.09
CA CYS A 169 -0.18 4.84 13.72
C CYS A 169 -0.42 3.39 13.29
N ASP A 170 -0.35 3.11 12.00
CA ASP A 170 -0.61 1.78 11.44
C ASP A 170 0.35 0.71 11.95
N ILE A 171 1.66 0.98 12.02
CA ILE A 171 2.64 0.01 12.54
C ILE A 171 2.23 -0.47 13.93
N HIS A 172 1.73 0.43 14.77
CA HIS A 172 1.25 0.08 16.11
C HIS A 172 -0.07 -0.71 16.08
N MET A 173 -0.97 -0.41 15.15
CA MET A 173 -2.24 -1.12 15.03
C MET A 173 -2.03 -2.54 14.48
N ASP A 174 -1.18 -2.69 13.48
CA ASP A 174 -0.81 -3.98 12.87
C ASP A 174 -0.13 -4.88 13.92
N ALA A 175 0.79 -4.33 14.71
CA ALA A 175 1.41 -5.04 15.83
C ALA A 175 0.37 -5.50 16.87
N LYS A 176 -0.65 -4.68 17.19
CA LYS A 176 -1.72 -5.08 18.12
C LYS A 176 -2.58 -6.20 17.54
N CYS A 177 -2.94 -6.16 16.25
CA CYS A 177 -3.67 -7.26 15.62
C CYS A 177 -2.87 -8.56 15.73
N LEU A 178 -1.62 -8.57 15.25
CA LEU A 178 -0.80 -9.77 15.19
C LEU A 178 -0.46 -10.35 16.56
N LEU A 179 -0.31 -9.52 17.59
CA LEU A 179 0.09 -9.99 18.93
C LEU A 179 -1.10 -10.34 19.84
N LYS A 180 -2.22 -9.62 19.74
CA LYS A 180 -3.28 -9.67 20.78
C LYS A 180 -4.68 -9.97 20.25
N VAL A 181 -5.03 -9.50 19.05
CA VAL A 181 -6.43 -9.56 18.56
C VAL A 181 -6.68 -10.75 17.66
N CYS A 182 -5.76 -11.00 16.73
CA CYS A 182 -5.91 -11.95 15.64
C CYS A 182 -5.28 -13.31 16.02
N LYS A 183 -5.81 -14.41 15.47
CA LYS A 183 -5.23 -15.75 15.68
C LYS A 183 -3.86 -15.83 15.02
N ARG A 184 -2.92 -16.56 15.64
CA ARG A 184 -1.56 -16.72 15.11
C ARG A 184 -1.58 -17.30 13.68
N PRO A 185 -0.98 -16.63 12.68
CA PRO A 185 -0.87 -17.17 11.32
C PRO A 185 0.22 -18.22 11.20
N ILE A 186 0.12 -19.03 10.14
CA ILE A 186 1.16 -19.98 9.74
C ILE A 186 2.32 -19.19 9.12
N ALA A 187 3.54 -19.47 9.55
CA ALA A 187 4.73 -18.83 9.01
C ALA A 187 5.09 -19.45 7.64
N PHE A 188 5.16 -18.61 6.61
CA PHE A 188 5.68 -18.96 5.29
C PHE A 188 6.99 -18.22 5.06
N MET A 189 7.96 -18.90 4.44
CA MET A 189 9.22 -18.26 4.05
C MET A 189 9.01 -17.52 2.73
N ALA A 190 9.33 -16.23 2.71
CA ALA A 190 9.34 -15.40 1.51
C ALA A 190 10.73 -14.74 1.39
N GLN A 191 11.25 -14.70 0.16
CA GLN A 191 12.53 -14.03 -0.14
C GLN A 191 12.32 -12.53 -0.30
N ASP A 192 11.21 -12.15 -0.94
CA ASP A 192 10.88 -10.77 -1.30
C ASP A 192 9.41 -10.44 -0.97
N ILE A 193 9.05 -9.16 -1.11
CA ILE A 193 7.66 -8.69 -1.03
C ILE A 193 6.79 -9.15 -2.23
N GLY A 194 7.41 -9.74 -3.27
CA GLY A 194 6.74 -10.26 -4.46
C GLY A 194 6.33 -9.18 -5.47
N HIS A 195 5.24 -9.41 -6.19
CA HIS A 195 4.73 -8.52 -7.26
C HIS A 195 4.39 -7.09 -6.80
N TRP A 196 4.27 -6.86 -5.49
CA TRP A 196 4.15 -5.52 -4.92
C TRP A 196 5.30 -4.60 -5.30
N PHE A 197 6.54 -5.12 -5.41
CA PHE A 197 7.67 -4.32 -5.86
C PHE A 197 7.48 -3.81 -7.30
N THR A 198 7.03 -4.70 -8.19
CA THR A 198 6.74 -4.35 -9.59
C THR A 198 5.63 -3.29 -9.67
N ILE A 199 4.57 -3.42 -8.85
CA ILE A 199 3.49 -2.43 -8.80
C ILE A 199 4.00 -1.08 -8.31
N LEU A 200 4.81 -1.06 -7.26
CA LEU A 200 5.41 0.18 -6.75
C LEU A 200 6.28 0.87 -7.80
N ASP A 201 7.08 0.11 -8.55
CA ASP A 201 7.88 0.68 -9.64
C ASP A 201 6.99 1.19 -10.79
N MET A 202 5.92 0.47 -11.15
CA MET A 202 4.94 0.95 -12.14
C MET A 202 4.28 2.26 -11.69
N ILE A 203 3.83 2.34 -10.44
CA ILE A 203 3.26 3.57 -9.87
C ILE A 203 4.28 4.71 -9.94
N ASN A 204 5.55 4.44 -9.63
CA ASN A 204 6.61 5.44 -9.69
C ASN A 204 6.85 5.95 -11.11
N GLN A 205 6.83 5.08 -12.10
CA GLN A 205 6.94 5.48 -13.50
C GLN A 205 5.74 6.34 -13.94
N ILE A 206 4.52 5.92 -13.60
CA ILE A 206 3.29 6.68 -13.89
C ILE A 206 3.27 8.02 -13.14
N ALA A 207 3.81 8.07 -11.93
CA ALA A 207 3.88 9.28 -11.12
C ALA A 207 4.75 10.38 -11.75
N VAL A 208 5.87 10.03 -12.38
CA VAL A 208 6.70 11.02 -13.09
C VAL A 208 5.89 11.70 -14.18
N VAL A 209 5.22 10.90 -15.02
CA VAL A 209 4.36 11.38 -16.12
C VAL A 209 3.19 12.19 -15.57
N THR A 210 2.49 11.68 -14.55
CA THR A 210 1.30 12.33 -13.99
C THR A 210 1.65 13.70 -13.40
N ASN A 211 2.72 13.81 -12.62
CA ASN A 211 3.15 15.10 -12.08
C ASN A 211 3.61 16.08 -13.18
N ALA A 212 4.28 15.58 -14.24
CA ALA A 212 4.67 16.41 -15.38
C ALA A 212 3.44 17.01 -16.09
N VAL A 213 2.42 16.18 -16.33
CA VAL A 213 1.15 16.60 -16.95
C VAL A 213 0.38 17.57 -16.04
N ILE A 214 0.34 17.32 -14.72
CA ILE A 214 -0.27 18.26 -13.76
C ILE A 214 0.42 19.62 -13.79
N ILE A 215 1.76 19.65 -13.85
CA ILE A 215 2.52 20.90 -13.98
C ILE A 215 2.13 21.62 -15.26
N ALA A 216 2.15 20.94 -16.41
CA ALA A 216 1.93 21.57 -17.70
C ALA A 216 0.47 22.03 -17.93
N PHE A 217 -0.51 21.27 -17.48
CA PHE A 217 -1.92 21.52 -17.81
C PHE A 217 -2.76 22.07 -16.66
N THR A 218 -2.39 21.79 -15.40
CA THR A 218 -3.25 22.12 -14.26
C THR A 218 -2.74 23.32 -13.47
N THR A 219 -1.42 23.50 -13.35
CA THR A 219 -0.85 24.67 -12.65
C THR A 219 -1.01 25.97 -13.43
N GLU A 220 -1.03 27.10 -12.72
CA GLU A 220 -1.03 28.44 -13.33
C GLU A 220 0.19 28.64 -14.26
N PHE A 221 1.35 28.13 -13.85
CA PHE A 221 2.61 28.22 -14.60
C PHE A 221 2.52 27.61 -16.00
N GLY A 222 1.86 26.45 -16.14
CA GLY A 222 1.73 25.75 -17.42
C GLY A 222 0.54 26.20 -18.25
N LYS A 223 -0.57 26.58 -17.60
CA LYS A 223 -1.85 26.88 -18.26
C LYS A 223 -1.78 28.04 -19.25
N GLU A 224 -1.00 29.07 -18.95
CA GLU A 224 -0.93 30.29 -19.78
C GLU A 224 -0.09 30.11 -21.05
N ARG A 225 0.64 29.01 -21.18
CA ARG A 225 1.56 28.75 -22.29
C ARG A 225 0.90 28.02 -23.45
N PRO A 226 1.36 28.21 -24.70
CA PRO A 226 0.88 27.43 -25.83
C PRO A 226 1.22 25.94 -25.68
N LEU A 227 0.47 25.10 -26.38
CA LEU A 227 0.58 23.63 -26.29
C LEU A 227 2.00 23.12 -26.58
N SER A 228 2.75 23.76 -27.49
CA SER A 228 4.15 23.39 -27.77
C SER A 228 5.07 23.54 -26.55
N GLN A 229 4.88 24.62 -25.77
CA GLN A 229 5.65 24.84 -24.56
C GLN A 229 5.19 23.92 -23.42
N GLN A 230 3.90 23.60 -23.34
CA GLN A 230 3.38 22.64 -22.37
C GLN A 230 3.98 21.25 -22.60
N LEU A 231 4.01 20.78 -23.85
CA LEU A 231 4.65 19.51 -24.21
C LEU A 231 6.17 19.53 -23.94
N ALA A 232 6.84 20.65 -24.20
CA ALA A 232 8.26 20.80 -23.88
C ALA A 232 8.53 20.72 -22.36
N ILE A 233 7.67 21.32 -21.53
CA ILE A 233 7.78 21.21 -20.06
C ILE A 233 7.66 19.75 -19.63
N ILE A 234 6.69 19.01 -20.16
CA ILE A 234 6.51 17.58 -19.85
C ILE A 234 7.77 16.80 -20.21
N LEU A 235 8.23 16.93 -21.46
CA LEU A 235 9.38 16.19 -21.96
C LEU A 235 10.64 16.48 -21.14
N VAL A 236 10.93 17.77 -20.86
CA VAL A 236 12.11 18.16 -20.08
C VAL A 236 12.01 17.63 -18.66
N PHE A 237 10.86 17.78 -17.99
CA PHE A 237 10.67 17.31 -16.62
C PHE A 237 10.83 15.78 -16.54
N GLU A 238 10.19 15.03 -17.43
CA GLU A 238 10.31 13.57 -17.49
C GLU A 238 11.75 13.11 -17.69
N HIS A 239 12.46 13.65 -18.68
CA HIS A 239 13.84 13.25 -18.96
C HIS A 239 14.78 13.58 -17.82
N VAL A 240 14.61 14.74 -17.17
CA VAL A 240 15.42 15.11 -16.00
C VAL A 240 15.17 14.14 -14.84
N VAL A 241 13.92 13.84 -14.52
CA VAL A 241 13.60 12.94 -13.40
C VAL A 241 14.05 11.50 -13.69
N PHE A 242 13.85 10.99 -14.91
CA PHE A 242 14.35 9.68 -15.29
C PHE A 242 15.87 9.61 -15.34
N LEU A 243 16.55 10.66 -15.79
CA LEU A 243 18.00 10.75 -15.73
C LEU A 243 18.50 10.69 -14.28
N VAL A 244 17.88 11.44 -13.37
CA VAL A 244 18.22 11.37 -11.94
C VAL A 244 17.96 9.97 -11.38
N LYS A 245 16.83 9.34 -11.69
CA LYS A 245 16.52 7.95 -11.28
C LYS A 245 17.60 6.98 -11.79
N TYR A 246 18.00 7.10 -13.05
CA TYR A 246 19.04 6.28 -13.66
C TYR A 246 20.39 6.50 -12.95
N LEU A 247 20.79 7.76 -12.74
CA LEU A 247 22.03 8.07 -12.04
C LEU A 247 22.04 7.48 -10.62
N LEU A 248 20.96 7.66 -9.86
CA LEU A 248 20.83 7.07 -8.52
C LEU A 248 20.95 5.55 -8.54
N ALA A 249 20.31 4.89 -9.51
CA ALA A 249 20.42 3.43 -9.68
C ALA A 249 21.84 2.98 -10.05
N THR A 250 22.62 3.79 -10.77
CA THR A 250 24.02 3.47 -11.07
C THR A 250 24.97 3.76 -9.92
N PHE A 251 24.68 4.76 -9.09
CA PHE A 251 25.54 5.16 -7.96
C PHE A 251 25.31 4.31 -6.71
N ILE A 252 24.08 3.87 -6.46
CA ILE A 252 23.73 3.09 -5.26
C ILE A 252 23.84 1.60 -5.60
N PRO A 253 24.79 0.84 -5.01
CA PRO A 253 24.89 -0.59 -5.25
C PRO A 253 23.72 -1.34 -4.61
N ASP A 254 23.10 -2.27 -5.35
CA ASP A 254 21.94 -3.04 -4.89
C ASP A 254 22.17 -3.86 -3.60
N VAL A 255 23.42 -4.29 -3.38
CA VAL A 255 23.81 -5.05 -2.18
C VAL A 255 24.89 -4.28 -1.43
N PRO A 256 24.68 -3.94 -0.14
CA PRO A 256 25.66 -3.23 0.66
C PRO A 256 26.90 -4.09 0.92
N GLN A 257 28.04 -3.43 1.14
CA GLN A 257 29.34 -4.09 1.26
C GLN A 257 29.39 -5.08 2.44
N ASP A 258 28.78 -4.73 3.58
CA ASP A 258 28.77 -5.59 4.77
C ASP A 258 28.08 -6.94 4.51
N ILE A 259 26.99 -6.94 3.73
CA ILE A 259 26.29 -8.17 3.34
C ILE A 259 27.14 -8.99 2.36
N LYS A 260 27.80 -8.35 1.39
CA LYS A 260 28.72 -9.06 0.48
C LYS A 260 29.87 -9.73 1.24
N LEU A 261 30.40 -9.05 2.27
CA LEU A 261 31.45 -9.59 3.13
C LEU A 261 30.93 -10.73 4.01
N ALA A 262 29.70 -10.62 4.53
CA ALA A 262 29.07 -11.67 5.31
C ALA A 262 28.82 -12.94 4.48
N ILE A 263 28.25 -12.81 3.27
CA ILE A 263 28.03 -13.93 2.34
C ILE A 263 29.37 -14.60 1.99
N ARG A 264 30.38 -13.81 1.62
CA ARG A 264 31.72 -14.34 1.32
C ARG A 264 32.37 -15.05 2.51
N ARG A 265 32.13 -14.56 3.73
CA ARG A 265 32.62 -15.21 4.96
C ARG A 265 31.94 -16.57 5.16
N GLU A 266 30.63 -16.66 4.97
CA GLU A 266 29.90 -17.92 5.06
C GLU A 266 30.35 -18.92 3.99
N GLU A 267 30.52 -18.48 2.74
CA GLU A 267 31.04 -19.31 1.65
C GLU A 267 32.43 -19.87 1.98
N TYR A 268 33.36 -19.01 2.42
CA TYR A 268 34.70 -19.42 2.83
C TYR A 268 34.68 -20.43 3.99
N GLN A 269 33.80 -20.23 4.99
CA GLN A 269 33.65 -21.17 6.11
C GLN A 269 33.10 -22.52 5.64
N ARG A 270 32.16 -22.54 4.68
CA ARG A 270 31.61 -23.77 4.10
C ARG A 270 32.67 -24.52 3.30
N GLU A 271 33.48 -23.82 2.50
CA GLU A 271 34.60 -24.43 1.76
C GLU A 271 35.61 -25.06 2.70
N LYS A 272 36.06 -24.33 3.72
CA LYS A 272 37.01 -24.85 4.71
C LYS A 272 36.45 -26.04 5.51
N ALA A 273 35.16 -26.02 5.85
CA ALA A 273 34.49 -27.14 6.50
C ALA A 273 34.47 -28.37 5.60
N ASN A 274 34.15 -28.21 4.31
CA ASN A 274 34.14 -29.29 3.33
C ASN A 274 35.54 -29.88 3.09
N GLU A 275 36.58 -29.04 2.99
CA GLU A 275 37.96 -29.50 2.90
C GLU A 275 38.35 -30.35 4.12
N THR A 276 38.05 -29.84 5.32
CA THR A 276 38.32 -30.54 6.58
C THR A 276 37.59 -31.89 6.61
N LEU A 277 36.31 -31.92 6.22
CA LEU A 277 35.51 -33.15 6.15
C LEU A 277 36.06 -34.14 5.11
N SER A 278 36.54 -33.63 3.97
CA SER A 278 37.16 -34.46 2.92
C SER A 278 38.47 -35.10 3.39
N ILE A 279 39.25 -34.42 4.23
CA ILE A 279 40.46 -34.98 4.86
C ILE A 279 40.06 -36.09 5.83
N TYR A 280 39.06 -35.88 6.69
CA TYR A 280 38.58 -36.90 7.62
C TYR A 280 38.02 -38.13 6.93
N LEU A 281 37.29 -37.97 5.81
CA LEU A 281 36.74 -39.08 5.03
C LEU A 281 37.79 -39.86 4.21
N ARG A 282 39.02 -39.35 4.09
CA ARG A 282 40.11 -39.96 3.30
C ARG A 282 41.12 -40.71 4.17
N VAL A 283 40.96 -40.71 5.50
CA VAL A 283 41.77 -41.53 6.42
C VAL A 283 41.19 -42.96 6.44
N PRO A 284 41.95 -44.00 6.05
CA PRO A 284 41.51 -45.39 6.05
C PRO A 284 41.30 -45.98 7.45
#